data_AF-A0A2J0MCY7-F1
#
_entry.id   AF-A0A2J0MCY7-F1
#
_cell.length_a   1.000
_cell.length_b   1.000
_cell.length_c   1.000
_cell.angle_alpha   90.00
_cell.angle_beta   90.00
_cell.angle_gamma   90.00
#
_symmetry.space_group_name_H-M   'P 1'
#
loop_
_entity.id
_entity.type
_entity.pdbx_description
1 polymer ?
#
loop_
_entity_poly.entity_id
_entity_poly.type
_entity_poly.pdbx_seq_one_letter_code
_entity_poly.pdbx_strand_id
1 'polypeptide(L)'
;MSIKTIEMICIPCQKCVGIEAKVREMVKGIELINKIKIPFEFKHTTKLLNISQYSLNPSQTPAIIINGIVEFAGGFDPILMKRRLEAIHKTC
;
A
#
# COMPACT_ATOMS: atom_id res chain seq x y z
N MET A 1 14.98 -3.15 5.73
CA MET A 1 14.02 -4.24 6.07
C MET A 1 13.33 -4.70 4.80
N SER A 2 13.21 -6.00 4.52
CA SER A 2 12.52 -6.44 3.30
C SER A 2 10.99 -6.23 3.36
N ILE A 3 10.40 -5.83 2.25
CA ILE A 3 8.94 -5.77 2.10
C ILE A 3 8.42 -7.20 1.97
N LYS A 4 7.54 -7.62 2.88
CA LYS A 4 6.91 -8.95 2.94
C LYS A 4 5.44 -8.90 2.57
N THR A 5 4.73 -7.85 2.96
CA THR A 5 3.30 -7.69 2.64
C THR A 5 2.99 -6.22 2.38
N ILE A 6 2.08 -5.96 1.45
CA ILE A 6 1.46 -4.64 1.26
C ILE A 6 -0.04 -4.89 1.17
N GLU A 7 -0.80 -4.20 2.00
CA GLU A 7 -2.26 -4.22 2.05
C GLU A 7 -2.78 -2.80 1.78
N MET A 8 -3.79 -2.67 0.93
CA MET A 8 -4.47 -1.38 0.73
C MET A 8 -5.91 -1.48 1.16
N ILE A 9 -6.34 -0.59 2.05
CA ILE A 9 -7.73 -0.45 2.49
C ILE A 9 -8.33 0.76 1.81
N CYS A 10 -9.31 0.52 0.93
CA CYS A 10 -10.09 1.60 0.34
C CYS A 10 -11.56 1.21 0.18
N ILE A 11 -12.44 2.18 0.43
CA ILE A 11 -13.85 2.14 0.05
C ILE A 11 -13.94 2.33 -1.48
N PRO A 12 -14.58 1.41 -2.23
CA PRO A 12 -14.65 1.50 -3.68
C PRO A 12 -15.26 2.84 -4.12
N CYS A 13 -14.43 3.67 -4.73
CA CYS A 13 -14.77 4.98 -5.27
C CYS A 13 -13.98 5.19 -6.57
N GLN A 14 -14.41 6.12 -7.42
CA GLN A 14 -13.68 6.45 -8.66
C GLN A 14 -12.21 6.84 -8.41
N LYS A 15 -11.88 7.38 -7.22
CA LYS A 15 -10.50 7.70 -6.85
C LYS A 15 -9.63 6.46 -6.59
N CYS A 16 -10.22 5.35 -6.15
CA CYS A 16 -9.51 4.10 -5.94
C CYS A 16 -9.41 3.24 -7.20
N VAL A 17 -10.21 3.56 -8.23
CA VAL A 17 -10.02 3.02 -9.58
C VAL A 17 -8.66 3.48 -10.11
N GLY A 18 -7.75 2.53 -10.31
CA GLY A 18 -6.40 2.78 -10.81
C GLY A 18 -5.31 2.97 -9.76
N ILE A 19 -5.64 3.16 -8.47
CA ILE A 19 -4.62 3.10 -7.40
C ILE A 19 -4.05 1.70 -7.31
N GLU A 20 -4.90 0.66 -7.37
CA GLU A 20 -4.44 -0.73 -7.42
C GLU A 20 -3.42 -0.95 -8.54
N ALA A 21 -3.78 -0.55 -9.76
CA ALA A 21 -2.92 -0.73 -10.93
C ALA A 21 -1.57 -0.02 -10.74
N LYS A 22 -1.59 1.24 -10.29
CA LYS A 22 -0.36 2.01 -10.03
C LYS A 22 0.51 1.38 -8.95
N VAL A 23 -0.07 0.96 -7.83
CA VAL A 23 0.66 0.30 -6.74
C VAL A 23 1.25 -1.02 -7.25
N ARG A 24 0.48 -1.81 -8.02
CA ARG A 24 0.93 -3.06 -8.61
C ARG A 24 2.09 -2.84 -9.60
N GLU A 25 2.03 -1.80 -10.43
CA GLU A 25 3.12 -1.42 -11.32
C GLU A 25 4.38 -1.00 -10.55
N MET A 26 4.23 -0.21 -9.48
CA MET A 26 5.36 0.18 -8.63
C MET A 26 6.02 -1.02 -7.96
N VAL A 27 5.22 -1.93 -7.39
CA VAL A 27 5.72 -3.15 -6.76
C VAL A 27 6.47 -4.00 -7.78
N LYS A 28 5.89 -4.22 -8.97
CA LYS A 28 6.58 -4.94 -10.07
C LYS A 28 7.89 -4.28 -10.47
N GLY A 29 7.94 -2.94 -10.54
CA GLY A 29 9.17 -2.22 -10.83
C GLY A 29 10.27 -2.52 -9.80
N ILE A 30 9.91 -2.57 -8.52
CA ILE A 30 10.84 -2.87 -7.42
C ILE A 30 11.25 -4.34 -7.43
N GLU A 31 10.33 -5.26 -7.72
CA GLU A 31 10.63 -6.68 -7.92
C GLU A 31 11.66 -6.89 -9.04
N LEU A 32 11.50 -6.20 -10.18
CA LEU A 32 12.42 -6.28 -11.31
C LEU A 32 13.79 -5.67 -11.00
N ILE A 33 13.83 -4.48 -10.39
CA ILE A 33 15.09 -3.79 -10.05
C ILE A 33 15.90 -4.61 -9.05
N ASN A 34 15.24 -5.17 -8.04
CA ASN A 34 15.92 -5.84 -6.93
C ASN A 34 15.96 -7.36 -7.06
N LYS A 35 15.39 -7.93 -8.13
CA LYS A 35 15.29 -9.37 -8.39
C LYS A 35 14.66 -10.14 -7.22
N ILE A 36 13.66 -9.55 -6.59
CA ILE A 36 12.90 -10.14 -5.47
C ILE A 36 11.44 -10.36 -5.85
N LYS A 37 10.75 -11.23 -5.12
CA LYS A 37 9.29 -11.32 -5.13
C LYS A 37 8.74 -10.73 -3.85
N ILE A 38 7.84 -9.77 -3.96
CA ILE A 38 7.16 -9.14 -2.83
C ILE A 38 5.74 -9.72 -2.78
N PRO A 39 5.39 -10.51 -1.74
CA PRO A 39 4.01 -10.94 -1.54
C PRO A 39 3.14 -9.69 -1.38
N PHE A 40 2.23 -9.49 -2.32
CA PHE A 40 1.38 -8.30 -2.38
C PHE A 40 -0.08 -8.76 -2.38
N GLU A 41 -0.85 -8.32 -1.38
CA GLU A 41 -2.27 -8.66 -1.27
C GLU A 41 -3.10 -7.39 -1.23
N PHE A 42 -3.84 -7.16 -2.30
CA PHE A 42 -4.69 -5.98 -2.39
C PHE A 42 -6.08 -6.26 -1.82
N LYS A 43 -6.43 -5.61 -0.71
CA LYS A 43 -7.71 -5.81 0.00
C LYS A 43 -8.66 -4.62 -0.15
N HIS A 44 -9.39 -4.56 -1.25
CA HIS A 44 -10.51 -3.63 -1.34
C HIS A 44 -11.64 -4.03 -0.38
N THR A 45 -11.77 -3.30 0.73
CA THR A 45 -12.86 -3.50 1.67
C THR A 45 -14.01 -2.53 1.36
N THR A 46 -15.15 -3.08 0.99
CA THR A 46 -16.41 -2.31 0.81
C THR A 46 -16.95 -1.80 2.14
N LYS A 47 -16.61 -2.48 3.24
CA LYS A 47 -17.01 -2.14 4.59
C LYS A 47 -15.74 -2.02 5.44
N LEU A 48 -15.59 -0.91 6.15
CA LEU A 48 -14.41 -0.62 6.98
C LEU A 48 -14.32 -1.47 8.26
N LEU A 49 -14.90 -2.67 8.26
CA LEU A 49 -15.11 -3.50 9.44
C LEU A 49 -13.82 -3.86 10.18
N ASN A 50 -12.66 -3.73 9.54
CA ASN A 50 -11.35 -4.00 10.14
C ASN A 50 -10.40 -2.78 10.11
N ILE A 51 -10.86 -1.56 9.87
CA ILE A 51 -9.96 -0.39 9.85
C ILE A 51 -9.44 -0.04 11.26
N SER A 52 -10.26 -0.31 12.29
CA SER A 52 -9.93 -0.04 13.68
C SER A 52 -8.73 -0.86 14.19
N GLN A 53 -8.45 -2.03 13.59
CA GLN A 53 -7.28 -2.85 13.96
C GLN A 53 -5.96 -2.14 13.62
N TYR A 54 -6.00 -1.19 12.70
CA TYR A 54 -4.86 -0.35 12.31
C TYR A 54 -4.91 1.04 12.96
N SER A 55 -5.78 1.26 13.95
CA SER A 55 -6.01 2.57 14.59
C SER A 55 -6.37 3.68 13.60
N LEU A 56 -7.08 3.34 12.52
CA LEU A 56 -7.46 4.26 11.46
C LEU A 56 -8.96 4.57 11.49
N ASN A 57 -9.31 5.80 11.12
CA ASN A 57 -10.69 6.23 10.93
C ASN A 57 -11.15 6.11 9.47
N PRO A 58 -12.45 5.97 9.20
CA PRO A 58 -13.02 5.95 7.85
C PRO A 58 -12.57 7.10 6.92
N SER A 59 -12.43 8.30 7.48
CA SER A 59 -11.97 9.50 6.77
C SER A 59 -10.50 9.42 6.32
N GLN A 60 -9.74 8.47 6.85
CA GLN A 60 -8.34 8.24 6.52
C GLN A 60 -8.17 7.16 5.44
N THR A 61 -9.16 6.97 4.58
CA THR A 61 -9.05 6.11 3.39
C THR A 61 -8.82 6.94 2.11
N PRO A 62 -8.06 6.42 1.12
CA PRO A 62 -7.37 5.12 1.12
C PRO A 62 -6.21 5.08 2.11
N ALA A 63 -5.97 3.90 2.69
CA ALA A 63 -4.85 3.62 3.56
C ALA A 63 -3.99 2.50 2.99
N ILE A 64 -2.68 2.61 3.16
CA ILE A 64 -1.70 1.62 2.70
C ILE A 64 -0.90 1.15 3.90
N ILE A 65 -0.86 -0.16 4.07
CA ILE A 65 -0.20 -0.86 5.15
C ILE A 65 0.91 -1.70 4.53
N ILE A 66 2.14 -1.55 5.04
CA ILE A 66 3.31 -2.32 4.59
C ILE A 66 3.85 -3.07 5.79
N ASN A 67 3.99 -4.39 5.69
CA ASN A 67 4.42 -5.26 6.79
C ASN A 67 3.59 -5.08 8.08
N GLY A 68 2.28 -4.79 7.95
CA GLY A 68 1.39 -4.52 9.09
C GLY A 68 1.49 -3.10 9.67
N ILE A 69 2.34 -2.24 9.13
CA ILE A 69 2.51 -0.84 9.55
C ILE A 69 1.77 0.08 8.58
N VAL A 70 0.94 0.99 9.10
CA VAL A 70 0.29 2.02 8.28
C VAL A 70 1.34 3.02 7.81
N GLU A 71 1.56 3.06 6.50
CA GLU A 71 2.51 3.99 5.86
C GLU A 71 1.78 5.18 5.24
N PHE A 72 0.54 4.99 4.77
CA PHE A 72 -0.29 6.05 4.21
C PHE A 72 -1.72 5.96 4.72
N ALA A 73 -2.34 7.12 4.94
CA ALA A 73 -3.72 7.25 5.37
C ALA A 73 -4.31 8.57 4.87
N GLY A 74 -5.52 8.54 4.30
CA GLY A 74 -6.28 9.71 3.86
C GLY A 74 -5.88 10.26 2.48
N GLY A 75 -4.99 9.58 1.77
CA GLY A 75 -4.50 10.03 0.48
C GLY A 75 -3.45 9.09 -0.11
N PHE A 76 -3.31 9.14 -1.43
CA PHE A 76 -2.29 8.38 -2.16
C PHE A 76 -1.44 9.33 -3.00
N ASP A 77 -0.17 9.45 -2.63
CA ASP A 77 0.84 10.14 -3.44
C ASP A 77 1.77 9.09 -4.09
N PRO A 78 1.72 8.93 -5.42
CA PRO A 78 2.54 7.98 -6.16
C PRO A 78 4.06 8.14 -5.95
N ILE A 79 4.53 9.38 -5.81
CA ILE A 79 5.95 9.71 -5.70
C ILE A 79 6.43 9.36 -4.29
N LEU A 80 5.65 9.72 -3.27
CA LEU A 80 5.95 9.42 -1.87
C LEU A 80 5.91 7.90 -1.63
N MET A 81 4.93 7.20 -2.20
CA MET A 81 4.83 5.74 -2.17
C MET A 81 6.08 5.07 -2.74
N LYS A 82 6.51 5.47 -3.95
CA LYS A 82 7.71 4.93 -4.58
C LYS A 82 8.95 5.14 -3.70
N ARG A 83 9.17 6.37 -3.22
CA ARG A 83 10.30 6.70 -2.35
C ARG A 83 10.29 5.87 -1.07
N ARG A 84 9.10 5.63 -0.51
CA ARG A 84 8.97 4.87 0.73
C ARG A 84 9.27 3.39 0.55
N LEU A 85 8.78 2.79 -0.53
CA LEU A 85 9.11 1.41 -0.90
C LEU A 85 10.63 1.26 -1.15
N GLU A 86 11.24 2.20 -1.86
CA GLU A 86 12.69 2.24 -2.08
C GLU A 86 13.47 2.39 -0.75
N ALA A 87 13.00 3.22 0.19
CA ALA A 87 13.65 3.44 1.49
C ALA A 87 13.58 2.22 2.42
N ILE A 88 12.43 1.54 2.47
CA ILE A 88 12.27 0.30 3.23
C ILE A 88 13.27 -0.74 2.72
N HIS A 89 13.46 -0.79 1.40
CA HIS A 89 14.40 -1.72 0.79
C HIS A 89 15.88 -1.31 0.96
N LYS A 90 16.23 -0.03 0.81
CA LYS A 90 17.62 0.49 0.96
C LYS A 90 18.21 0.31 2.37
N THR A 91 17.40 0.04 3.38
CA THR A 91 17.88 -0.28 4.74
C THR A 91 18.30 -1.75 4.87
N CYS A 92 18.93 -2.32 3.84
CA CYS A 92 19.60 -3.62 3.84
C CYS A 92 20.99 -3.47 3.23
#